data_AF-A0A6L7LFC6-F1
#
_entry.id   AF-A0A6L7LFC6-F1
#
_cell.length_a   1.000
_cell.length_b   1.000
_cell.length_c   1.000
_cell.angle_alpha   90.00
_cell.angle_beta   90.00
_cell.angle_gamma   90.00
#
_symmetry.space_group_name_H-M   'P 1'
#
loop_
_entity.id
_entity.type
_entity.pdbx_description
1 polymer ?
#
loop_
_entity_poly.entity_id
_entity_poly.type
_entity_poly.pdbx_seq_one_letter_code
_entity_poly.pdbx_strand_id
1 'polypeptide(L)' 'MAQKGMAQTVLGPVEPSDLGPTTTHEHLFIDFRVMFLPPAEATAQYRAHEPITLRNRGWVGYNQYSSIEN' A
#
# COMPACT_ATOMS: atom_id res chain seq x y z
N MET A 1 20.83 22.36 0.02
CA MET A 1 21.80 21.69 0.90
C MET A 1 21.03 21.14 2.09
N ALA A 2 21.14 19.86 2.43
CA ALA A 2 20.51 19.33 3.63
C ALA A 2 21.12 20.00 4.88
N GLN A 3 20.29 20.50 5.79
CA GLN A 3 20.77 21.04 7.08
C GLN A 3 21.17 19.87 7.98
N LYS A 4 22.44 19.89 8.44
CA LYS A 4 23.00 18.83 9.28
C LYS A 4 22.23 18.76 10.61
N GLY A 5 21.72 17.57 10.95
CA GLY A 5 20.98 17.33 12.18
C GLY A 5 19.46 17.47 12.07
N MET A 6 18.93 17.96 10.94
CA MET A 6 17.50 18.10 10.69
C MET A 6 16.92 16.86 10.00
N ALA A 7 15.64 16.59 10.24
CA ALA A 7 14.88 15.63 9.45
C ALA A 7 14.18 16.35 8.28
N GLN A 8 14.32 15.84 7.06
CA GLN A 8 13.68 16.44 5.88
C GLN A 8 12.29 15.85 5.66
N THR A 9 11.25 16.69 5.66
CA THR A 9 9.87 16.32 5.30
C THR A 9 9.49 16.89 3.93
N VAL A 10 8.28 16.57 3.44
CA VAL A 10 7.71 17.15 2.22
C VAL A 10 7.41 18.65 2.34
N LEU A 11 7.29 19.19 3.55
CA LEU A 11 7.06 20.62 3.81
C LEU A 11 8.36 21.38 4.14
N GLY A 12 9.49 20.68 4.28
CA GLY A 12 10.76 21.27 4.67
C GLY A 12 11.46 20.54 5.83
N PRO A 13 12.61 21.05 6.28
CA PRO A 13 13.33 20.52 7.43
C PRO A 13 12.56 20.76 8.74
N VAL A 14 12.62 19.80 9.66
CA VAL A 14 12.08 19.87 11.02
C VAL A 14 13.13 19.39 12.03
N GLU A 15 13.01 19.83 13.29
CA GLU A 15 13.86 19.32 14.37
C GLU A 15 13.53 17.85 14.64
N PRO A 16 14.52 16.98 14.96
CA PRO A 16 14.24 15.57 15.25
C PRO A 16 13.27 15.36 16.42
N SER A 17 13.23 16.27 17.39
CA SER A 17 12.28 16.23 18.51
C SER A 17 10.83 16.43 18.09
N ASP A 18 10.60 17.09 16.95
CA ASP A 18 9.25 17.43 16.45
C ASP A 18 8.60 16.25 15.69
N LEU A 19 9.38 15.22 15.34
CA LEU A 19 8.87 14.04 14.64
C LEU A 19 7.88 13.22 15.50
N GLY A 20 8.13 13.15 16.81
CA GLY A 20 7.38 12.26 17.71
C GLY A 20 7.50 10.77 17.32
N PRO A 21 6.56 9.91 17.80
CA PRO A 21 6.50 8.51 17.38
C PRO A 21 6.29 8.40 15.87
N THR A 22 7.23 7.77 15.17
CA THR A 22 7.27 7.74 13.69
C THR A 22 7.39 6.30 13.19
N THR A 23 6.56 5.92 12.22
CA THR A 23 6.73 4.69 11.42
C THR A 23 7.83 4.92 10.39
N THR A 24 8.87 4.08 10.38
CA THR A 24 10.03 4.28 9.51
C THR A 24 9.78 3.88 8.05
N HIS A 25 8.70 3.14 7.78
CA HIS A 25 8.33 2.69 6.44
C HIS A 25 6.82 2.55 6.34
N GLU A 26 6.20 3.33 5.48
CA GLU A 26 4.78 3.19 5.10
C GLU A 26 4.60 3.61 3.64
N HIS A 27 3.56 3.09 2.99
CA HIS A 27 3.17 3.49 1.63
C HIS A 27 1.90 4.36 1.70
N LEU A 28 2.03 5.68 1.51
CA LEU A 28 0.87 6.59 1.46
C LEU A 28 0.13 6.50 0.12
N PHE A 29 0.89 6.36 -0.97
CA PHE A 29 0.41 6.10 -2.32
C PHE A 29 1.38 5.15 -3.00
N ILE A 30 0.85 4.12 -3.63
CA ILE A 30 1.62 3.16 -4.41
C ILE A 30 0.76 2.61 -5.53
N ASP A 31 1.36 2.45 -6.71
CA ASP A 31 0.77 1.68 -7.80
C ASP A 31 1.50 0.33 -7.85
N PHE A 32 0.80 -0.72 -7.43
CA PHE A 32 1.34 -2.06 -7.32
C PHE A 32 0.83 -3.02 -8.40
N ARG A 33 0.27 -2.49 -9.51
CA ARG A 33 -0.23 -3.31 -10.64
C ARG A 33 0.81 -4.23 -11.26
N VAL A 34 2.10 -3.92 -11.12
CA VAL A 34 3.20 -4.80 -11.56
C VAL A 34 3.18 -6.17 -10.86
N MET A 35 2.60 -6.25 -9.65
CA MET A 35 2.49 -7.48 -8.88
C MET A 35 1.24 -8.30 -9.22
N PHE A 36 0.37 -7.82 -10.12
CA PHE A 36 -0.91 -8.47 -10.41
C PHE A 36 -0.73 -9.89 -10.98
N LEU A 37 -1.34 -10.85 -10.32
CA LEU A 37 -1.36 -12.26 -10.66
C LEU A 37 -2.82 -12.77 -10.71
N PRO A 38 -3.45 -12.86 -11.89
CA PRO A 38 -4.85 -13.24 -11.99
C PRO A 38 -5.07 -14.70 -11.52
N PRO A 39 -6.24 -15.03 -10.92
CA PRO A 39 -6.58 -16.40 -10.56
C PRO A 39 -6.52 -17.33 -11.78
N ALA A 40 -5.91 -18.51 -11.66
CA ALA A 40 -5.83 -19.44 -12.80
C ALA A 40 -7.21 -19.98 -13.22
N GLU A 41 -8.07 -20.25 -12.24
CA GLU A 41 -9.39 -20.84 -12.46
C GLU A 41 -10.36 -19.83 -13.10
N ALA A 42 -10.97 -20.22 -14.22
CA ALA A 42 -11.95 -19.38 -14.93
C ALA A 42 -13.13 -18.96 -14.03
N THR A 43 -13.56 -19.84 -13.12
CA THR A 43 -14.63 -19.59 -12.16
C THR A 43 -14.26 -18.56 -11.09
N ALA A 44 -12.98 -18.25 -10.92
CA ALA A 44 -12.47 -17.28 -9.96
C ALA A 44 -12.05 -15.95 -10.60
N GLN A 45 -11.99 -15.86 -11.94
CA GLN A 45 -11.59 -14.64 -12.66
C GLN A 45 -12.42 -13.40 -12.27
N TYR A 46 -13.72 -13.57 -12.00
CA TYR A 46 -14.58 -12.46 -11.57
C TYR A 46 -14.12 -11.82 -10.25
N ARG A 47 -13.46 -12.60 -9.38
CA ARG A 47 -12.93 -12.10 -8.10
C ARG A 47 -11.81 -11.09 -8.28
N ALA A 48 -11.09 -11.15 -9.41
CA ALA A 48 -9.99 -10.23 -9.65
C ALA A 48 -10.44 -8.80 -9.89
N HIS A 49 -11.69 -8.60 -10.31
CA HIS A 49 -12.25 -7.32 -10.72
C HIS A 49 -13.46 -6.89 -9.87
N GLU A 50 -13.89 -7.69 -8.90
CA GLU A 50 -14.99 -7.31 -8.02
C GLU A 50 -14.52 -6.27 -6.98
N PRO A 51 -15.41 -5.33 -6.59
CA PRO A 51 -15.04 -4.39 -5.56
C PRO A 51 -14.68 -5.03 -4.22
N ILE A 52 -13.75 -4.45 -3.47
CA ILE A 52 -13.45 -4.90 -2.10
C ILE A 52 -14.65 -4.60 -1.21
N THR A 53 -15.18 -5.65 -0.57
CA THR A 53 -16.32 -5.61 0.35
C THR A 53 -16.03 -6.44 1.60
N LEU A 54 -16.83 -6.25 2.66
CA LEU A 54 -16.73 -7.11 3.85
C LEU A 54 -16.99 -8.59 3.54
N ARG A 55 -17.74 -8.90 2.47
CA ARG A 55 -18.07 -10.26 2.06
C ARG A 55 -16.88 -11.00 1.44
N ASN A 56 -16.04 -10.30 0.68
CA ASN A 56 -14.89 -10.91 -0.02
C ASN A 56 -13.54 -10.64 0.66
N ARG A 57 -13.49 -9.84 1.75
CA ARG A 57 -12.26 -9.50 2.48
C ARG A 57 -11.34 -10.69 2.78
N GLY A 58 -11.91 -11.85 3.12
CA GLY A 58 -11.13 -13.04 3.42
C GLY A 58 -10.39 -13.55 2.19
N TRP A 59 -11.08 -13.59 1.05
CA TRP A 59 -10.50 -14.01 -0.21
C TRP A 59 -9.38 -13.06 -0.66
N VAL A 60 -9.61 -11.75 -0.62
CA VAL A 60 -8.59 -10.74 -0.98
C VAL A 60 -7.35 -10.86 -0.09
N GLY A 61 -7.52 -11.05 1.22
CA GLY A 61 -6.40 -11.21 2.15
C GLY A 61 -5.52 -12.44 1.87
N TYR A 62 -6.12 -13.56 1.45
CA TYR A 62 -5.36 -14.75 1.03
C TYR A 62 -4.81 -14.67 -0.40
N ASN A 63 -5.34 -13.77 -1.24
CA ASN A 63 -5.00 -13.63 -2.65
C ASN A 63 -4.66 -12.17 -3.00
N GLN A 64 -3.81 -11.54 -2.20
CA GLN A 64 -3.50 -10.10 -2.25
C GLN A 64 -3.05 -9.57 -3.62
N TYR A 65 -2.44 -10.43 -4.44
CA TYR A 65 -1.96 -10.08 -5.78
C TYR A 65 -2.98 -10.39 -6.88
N SER A 66 -4.12 -11.00 -6.52
CA SER A 66 -5.12 -11.46 -7.48
C SER A 66 -6.35 -10.56 -7.55
N SER A 67 -6.38 -9.44 -6.82
CA SER A 67 -7.39 -8.38 -6.96
C SER A 67 -6.72 -7.13 -7.55
N ILE A 68 -7.34 -6.48 -8.53
CA ILE A 68 -6.85 -5.20 -9.08
C ILE A 68 -7.17 -4.00 -8.18
N GLU A 69 -8.03 -4.18 -7.17
CA GLU A 69 -8.44 -3.13 -6.23
C GLU A 69 -7.63 -3.13 -4.92
N ASN A 70 -6.67 -4.06 -4.76
CA ASN A 70 -5.79 -4.11 -3.59
C ASN A 70 -4.60 -3.15 -3.71
#